data_AF-A0A848SM62-F1
#
_entry.id   AF-A0A848SM62-F1
#
_cell.length_a   1.000
_cell.length_b   1.000
_cell.length_c   1.000
_cell.angle_alpha   90.00
_cell.angle_beta   90.00
_cell.angle_gamma   90.00
#
_symmetry.space_group_name_H-M   'P 1'
#
loop_
_entity.id
_entity.type
_entity.pdbx_description
1 polymer ?
#
loop_
_entity_poly.entity_id
_entity_poly.type
_entity_poly.pdbx_seq_one_letter_code
_entity_poly.pdbx_strand_id
1 'polypeptide(L)'
;MTAPRILAHAMLLAATLSGCAAAIPLAAAGVMTVGTDAPSQPDENANRAPDLPPSTKQALRGMGISDDAQVVPLAGAASLPAPRPAAVDLDAVTYSAFADYALAVAAKRSGRGQSRPTALLAGPNLVAPKRVLCRHAESSVLVDLDPAQGIFEPTLPAAHGALADALERLRGAGVEVVWSTALTADRAGDVRTWLRDSALDPAGKDRMLLLRYPEDRKQTRRAEAASERCLVAILGDERADFDELFDYLKRPEAASGLDAMLGQGWFLAPVSPAPPPIEGLTQ
;
A
#
# COMPACT_ATOMS: atom_id res chain seq x y z
N MET A 1 -48.72 25.97 -35.09
CA MET A 1 -49.64 25.24 -34.18
C MET A 1 -48.74 24.50 -33.19
N THR A 2 -48.23 25.22 -32.18
CA THR A 2 -48.73 25.29 -30.79
C THR A 2 -48.49 24.00 -29.99
N ALA A 3 -47.55 24.10 -29.04
CA ALA A 3 -47.26 23.15 -27.96
C ALA A 3 -48.47 22.95 -27.03
N PRO A 4 -48.34 22.08 -26.00
CA PRO A 4 -48.13 22.72 -24.69
C PRO A 4 -47.07 22.05 -23.79
N ARG A 5 -46.51 22.92 -22.96
CA ARG A 5 -45.72 22.69 -21.76
C ARG A 5 -46.63 22.25 -20.60
N ILE A 6 -46.15 21.39 -19.71
CA ILE A 6 -46.68 21.30 -18.34
C ILE A 6 -45.51 21.49 -17.36
N LEU A 7 -45.76 22.41 -16.43
CA LEU A 7 -44.89 22.97 -15.41
C LEU A 7 -45.61 22.72 -14.07
N ALA A 8 -44.95 22.13 -13.06
CA ALA A 8 -45.36 22.19 -11.64
C ALA A 8 -44.20 21.61 -10.78
N HIS A 9 -43.33 22.44 -10.19
CA HIS A 9 -43.43 23.05 -8.85
C HIS A 9 -43.26 22.08 -7.65
N ALA A 10 -42.04 22.11 -7.11
CA ALA A 10 -41.64 22.32 -5.72
C ALA A 10 -42.35 21.60 -4.56
N MET A 11 -41.57 20.89 -3.73
CA MET A 11 -41.64 21.12 -2.28
C MET A 11 -40.32 20.77 -1.58
N LEU A 12 -39.86 21.72 -0.78
CA LEU A 12 -38.64 21.75 0.04
C LEU A 12 -39.05 21.43 1.49
N LEU A 13 -38.41 20.48 2.16
CA LEU A 13 -38.48 20.37 3.63
C LEU A 13 -37.10 20.05 4.21
N ALA A 14 -36.50 21.08 4.80
CA ALA A 14 -35.40 20.96 5.76
C ALA A 14 -36.01 20.94 7.16
N ALA A 15 -35.58 19.98 8.00
CA ALA A 15 -35.89 19.96 9.42
C ALA A 15 -34.59 19.85 10.21
N THR A 16 -34.12 20.99 10.71
CA THR A 16 -33.12 21.10 11.77
C THR A 16 -33.81 21.00 13.12
N LEU A 17 -33.39 20.10 14.00
CA LEU A 17 -33.77 20.14 15.42
C LEU A 17 -32.52 19.98 16.30
N SER A 18 -32.30 21.04 17.07
CA SER A 18 -31.33 21.25 18.13
C SER A 18 -31.61 20.42 19.38
N GLY A 19 -30.57 20.19 20.19
CA GLY A 19 -30.58 19.28 21.34
C GLY A 19 -31.27 19.76 22.62
N CYS A 20 -31.15 18.92 23.67
CA CYS A 20 -31.20 19.29 25.09
C CYS A 20 -30.58 18.18 25.95
N ALA A 21 -29.80 18.58 26.96
CA ALA A 21 -29.18 17.77 27.99
C ALA A 21 -29.94 17.92 29.32
N ALA A 22 -30.01 16.86 30.14
CA ALA A 22 -30.13 16.83 31.62
C ALA A 22 -30.39 15.37 32.08
N ALA A 23 -29.46 14.70 32.78
CA ALA A 23 -29.34 14.54 34.24
C ALA A 23 -30.47 13.64 34.88
N ILE A 24 -30.24 12.36 35.24
CA ILE A 24 -29.66 11.77 36.50
C ILE A 24 -30.67 11.83 37.70
N PRO A 25 -30.77 10.92 38.74
CA PRO A 25 -29.91 9.80 39.25
C PRO A 25 -30.61 8.53 39.88
N LEU A 26 -29.76 7.70 40.56
CA LEU A 26 -29.93 6.85 41.78
C LEU A 26 -30.20 5.33 41.56
N ALA A 27 -29.54 4.36 42.21
CA ALA A 27 -28.55 4.32 43.31
C ALA A 27 -27.93 2.91 43.49
N ALA A 28 -26.96 2.84 44.43
CA ALA A 28 -26.39 1.68 45.18
C ALA A 28 -24.97 1.25 44.72
N ALA A 29 -23.88 1.72 45.34
CA ALA A 29 -23.36 1.54 46.70
C ALA A 29 -22.37 0.35 46.80
N GLY A 30 -21.10 0.68 47.06
CA GLY A 30 -20.02 -0.26 47.40
C GLY A 30 -18.85 0.51 47.98
N VAL A 31 -18.86 0.71 49.30
CA VAL A 31 -17.80 1.33 50.11
C VAL A 31 -16.82 0.24 50.55
N MET A 32 -15.52 0.46 50.35
CA MET A 32 -14.46 -0.16 51.16
C MET A 32 -13.54 0.94 51.67
N THR A 33 -13.49 1.02 53.00
CA THR A 33 -12.70 1.94 53.81
C THR A 33 -11.24 1.48 53.89
N VAL A 34 -10.28 2.37 53.65
CA VAL A 34 -8.90 2.25 54.16
C VAL A 34 -8.59 3.53 54.94
N GLY A 35 -7.97 3.30 56.11
CA GLY A 35 -7.89 4.22 57.23
C GLY A 35 -7.16 5.53 56.97
N THR A 36 -7.58 6.51 57.75
CA THR A 36 -7.03 7.84 57.94
C THR A 36 -5.66 7.79 58.63
N ASP A 37 -4.66 8.42 58.03
CA ASP A 37 -3.59 9.09 58.76
C ASP A 37 -3.44 10.51 58.23
N ALA A 38 -3.22 11.43 59.18
CA ALA A 38 -3.29 12.88 59.02
C ALA A 38 -2.30 13.45 57.97
N PRO A 39 -2.58 14.64 57.39
CA PRO A 39 -1.66 15.26 56.45
C PRO A 39 -0.36 15.66 57.16
N SER A 40 0.71 14.91 56.89
CA SER A 40 2.08 15.31 57.16
C SER A 40 2.41 16.58 56.36
N GLN A 41 3.14 17.48 57.00
CA GLN A 41 3.56 18.77 56.46
C GLN A 41 4.30 18.64 55.11
N PRO A 42 4.27 19.68 54.25
CA PRO A 42 4.96 19.66 52.96
C PRO A 42 6.44 19.30 53.15
N ASP A 43 6.86 18.23 52.47
CA ASP A 43 8.24 17.78 52.39
C ASP A 43 9.12 18.93 51.87
N GLU A 44 9.96 19.47 52.76
CA GLU A 44 10.91 20.56 52.51
C GLU A 44 12.03 20.16 51.51
N ASN A 45 11.94 18.97 50.91
CA ASN A 45 12.87 18.39 49.95
C ASN A 45 12.42 18.46 48.48
N ALA A 46 11.27 19.05 48.17
CA ALA A 46 10.74 19.16 46.80
C ALA A 46 11.57 20.08 45.85
N ASN A 47 12.66 20.68 46.34
CA ASN A 47 13.50 21.61 45.57
C ASN A 47 14.93 21.09 45.29
N ARG A 48 15.22 19.82 45.52
CA ARG A 48 16.52 19.24 45.13
C ARG A 48 16.47 18.79 43.68
N ALA A 49 17.29 19.40 42.82
CA ALA A 49 17.45 18.97 41.44
C ALA A 49 17.84 17.46 41.40
N PRO A 50 17.23 16.64 40.52
CA PRO A 50 17.59 15.24 40.40
C PRO A 50 19.04 15.11 39.97
N ASP A 51 19.81 14.28 40.68
CA ASP A 51 21.22 14.05 40.36
C ASP A 51 21.35 13.25 39.06
N LEU A 52 22.18 13.71 38.13
CA LEU A 52 22.33 13.09 36.82
C LEU A 52 23.03 11.72 36.94
N PRO A 53 22.61 10.70 36.17
CA PRO A 53 23.31 9.42 36.11
C PRO A 53 24.78 9.58 35.67
N PRO A 54 25.70 8.71 36.11
CA PRO A 54 27.12 8.80 35.77
C PRO A 54 27.40 8.83 34.26
N SER A 55 26.63 8.05 33.48
CA SER A 55 26.74 7.99 32.02
C SER A 55 26.38 9.33 31.36
N THR A 56 25.41 10.05 31.91
CA THR A 56 24.99 11.35 31.39
C THR A 56 26.03 12.43 31.71
N LYS A 57 26.58 12.43 32.94
CA LYS A 57 27.70 13.32 33.31
C LYS A 57 28.92 13.10 32.41
N GLN A 58 29.23 11.84 32.09
CA GLN A 58 30.35 11.51 31.21
C GLN A 58 30.14 11.99 29.77
N ALA A 59 28.92 11.87 29.23
CA ALA A 59 28.57 12.39 27.91
C ALA A 59 28.64 13.93 27.85
N LEU A 60 28.14 14.62 28.88
CA LEU A 60 28.18 16.09 28.98
C LEU A 60 29.62 16.63 29.03
N ARG A 61 30.51 15.98 29.79
CA ARG A 61 31.94 16.32 29.79
C ARG A 61 32.60 16.11 28.43
N GLY A 62 32.21 15.07 27.70
CA GLY A 62 32.66 14.83 26.32
C GLY A 62 32.23 15.93 25.34
N MET A 63 31.17 16.69 25.68
CA MET A 63 30.68 17.84 24.91
C MET A 63 31.18 19.19 25.46
N GLY A 64 32.10 19.19 26.43
CA GLY A 64 32.67 20.41 27.02
C GLY A 64 31.73 21.18 27.96
N ILE A 65 30.65 20.56 28.42
CA ILE A 65 29.68 21.15 29.36
C ILE A 65 30.17 20.93 30.79
N SER A 66 30.28 22.00 31.58
CA SER A 66 30.74 21.94 32.98
C SER A 66 29.73 21.21 33.87
N ASP A 67 30.22 20.56 34.93
CA ASP A 67 29.40 19.89 35.95
C ASP A 67 28.47 20.85 36.71
N ASP A 68 28.70 22.17 36.61
CA ASP A 68 27.86 23.23 37.20
C ASP A 68 26.63 23.58 36.34
N ALA A 69 26.40 22.87 35.23
CA ALA A 69 25.26 23.13 34.36
C ALA A 69 23.93 22.89 35.10
N GLN A 70 23.08 23.91 35.12
CA GLN A 70 21.78 23.84 35.78
C GLN A 70 20.84 22.90 35.01
N VAL A 71 20.41 21.81 35.67
CA VAL A 71 19.39 20.91 35.14
C VAL A 71 18.02 21.59 35.29
N VAL A 72 17.42 22.00 34.18
CA VAL A 72 16.05 22.52 34.15
C VAL A 72 15.10 21.36 33.83
N PRO A 73 14.25 20.91 34.76
CA PRO A 73 13.25 19.90 34.46
C PRO A 73 12.18 20.47 33.52
N LEU A 74 12.20 20.03 32.26
CA LEU A 74 11.13 20.28 31.31
C LEU A 74 9.96 19.33 31.65
N ALA A 75 8.94 19.86 32.33
CA ALA A 75 7.61 19.30 32.57
C ALA A 75 7.46 17.75 32.56
N GLY A 76 7.33 17.16 33.75
CA GLY A 76 6.24 16.24 34.10
C GLY A 76 6.11 14.85 33.44
N ALA A 77 7.06 14.38 32.62
CA ALA A 77 7.00 13.01 32.11
C ALA A 77 7.72 12.04 33.06
N ALA A 78 7.00 11.52 34.06
CA ALA A 78 7.47 10.39 34.85
C ALA A 78 7.48 9.13 33.97
N SER A 79 8.67 8.77 33.48
CA SER A 79 8.98 7.62 32.60
C SER A 79 8.59 7.76 31.12
N LEU A 80 9.59 7.60 30.25
CA LEU A 80 9.40 7.34 28.83
C LEU A 80 8.98 5.87 28.68
N PRO A 81 7.96 5.56 27.85
CA PRO A 81 7.60 4.18 27.56
C PRO A 81 8.79 3.46 26.94
N ALA A 82 8.98 2.19 27.32
CA ALA A 82 10.04 1.34 26.74
C ALA A 82 9.93 1.33 25.20
N PRO A 83 11.05 1.39 24.45
CA PRO A 83 11.01 1.32 22.99
C PRO A 83 10.31 0.03 22.58
N ARG A 84 9.16 0.15 21.93
CA ARG A 84 8.55 -0.98 21.24
C ARG A 84 9.29 -1.15 19.92
N PRO A 85 9.69 -2.37 19.52
CA PRO A 85 10.13 -2.60 18.16
C PRO A 85 8.99 -2.17 17.23
N ALA A 86 9.29 -1.28 16.28
CA ALA A 86 8.31 -0.91 15.26
C ALA A 86 7.90 -2.18 14.53
N ALA A 87 6.60 -2.41 14.39
CA ALA A 87 6.11 -3.47 13.53
C ALA A 87 6.62 -3.19 12.11
N VAL A 88 7.31 -4.16 11.51
CA VAL A 88 7.73 -4.05 10.11
C VAL A 88 6.50 -4.28 9.26
N ASP A 89 6.14 -3.28 8.46
CA ASP A 89 5.12 -3.42 7.43
C ASP A 89 5.70 -4.23 6.26
N LEU A 90 5.35 -5.51 6.19
CA LEU A 90 5.84 -6.44 5.16
C LEU A 90 5.33 -6.07 3.76
N ASP A 91 4.18 -5.42 3.68
CA ASP A 91 3.59 -4.99 2.42
C ASP A 91 4.43 -3.85 1.84
N ALA A 92 4.78 -2.88 2.69
CA ALA A 92 5.68 -1.80 2.32
C ALA A 92 7.06 -2.31 1.89
N VAL A 93 7.61 -3.32 2.57
CA VAL A 93 8.87 -3.97 2.15
C VAL A 93 8.75 -4.56 0.75
N THR A 94 7.64 -5.25 0.47
CA THR A 94 7.40 -5.90 -0.83
C THR A 94 7.29 -4.88 -1.96
N TYR A 95 6.49 -3.82 -1.77
CA TYR A 95 6.33 -2.77 -2.77
C TYR A 95 7.62 -1.96 -2.97
N SER A 96 8.39 -1.71 -1.91
CA SER A 96 9.71 -1.09 -2.03
C SER A 96 10.66 -1.96 -2.84
N ALA A 97 10.73 -3.26 -2.58
CA ALA A 97 11.60 -4.19 -3.30
C ALA A 97 11.25 -4.25 -4.80
N PHE A 98 9.96 -4.24 -5.12
CA PHE A 98 9.46 -4.14 -6.50
C PHE A 98 9.97 -2.88 -7.20
N ALA A 99 9.80 -1.70 -6.56
CA ALA A 99 10.25 -0.44 -7.13
C ALA A 99 11.79 -0.37 -7.25
N ASP A 100 12.52 -0.80 -6.22
CA ASP A 100 13.98 -0.79 -6.19
C ASP A 100 14.58 -1.64 -7.31
N TYR A 101 14.03 -2.84 -7.52
CA TYR A 101 14.43 -3.70 -8.61
C TYR A 101 14.16 -3.04 -9.98
N ALA A 102 12.95 -2.53 -10.20
CA ALA A 102 12.58 -1.91 -11.47
C ALA A 102 13.45 -0.68 -11.77
N LEU A 103 13.72 0.17 -10.77
CA LEU A 103 14.62 1.32 -10.87
C LEU A 103 16.05 0.88 -11.18
N ALA A 104 16.57 -0.15 -10.50
CA ALA A 104 17.91 -0.66 -10.76
C ALA A 104 18.06 -1.22 -12.19
N VAL A 105 17.04 -1.88 -12.73
CA VAL A 105 17.04 -2.35 -14.13
C VAL A 105 16.87 -1.19 -15.12
N ALA A 106 16.04 -0.20 -14.80
CA ALA A 106 15.83 1.00 -15.61
C ALA A 106 17.11 1.86 -15.70
N ALA A 107 17.84 2.00 -14.58
CA ALA A 107 19.08 2.77 -14.48
C ALA A 107 20.25 2.16 -15.27
N LYS A 108 20.23 0.86 -15.57
CA LYS A 108 21.24 0.19 -16.43
C LYS A 108 21.20 0.65 -17.89
N ARG A 109 20.34 1.62 -18.26
CA ARG A 109 20.43 2.33 -19.53
C ARG A 109 21.73 3.12 -19.59
N SER A 110 22.59 2.82 -20.58
CA SER A 110 23.31 3.82 -21.40
C SER A 110 24.18 3.15 -22.47
N GLY A 111 23.61 2.90 -23.66
CA GLY A 111 24.39 2.59 -24.87
C GLY A 111 23.60 1.91 -26.00
N ARG A 112 23.86 2.30 -27.26
CA ARG A 112 23.31 1.60 -28.44
C ARG A 112 23.77 0.14 -28.41
N GLY A 113 22.83 -0.80 -28.54
CA GLY A 113 23.13 -2.23 -28.62
C GLY A 113 23.07 -3.01 -27.31
N GLN A 114 22.90 -2.36 -26.16
CA GLN A 114 22.69 -3.06 -24.90
C GLN A 114 21.24 -3.53 -24.77
N SER A 115 21.05 -4.80 -24.41
CA SER A 115 19.74 -5.40 -24.14
C SER A 115 19.57 -5.70 -22.66
N ARG A 116 18.35 -5.55 -22.16
CA ARG A 116 17.99 -5.80 -20.76
C ARG A 116 17.04 -6.99 -20.67
N PRO A 117 17.19 -7.88 -19.67
CA PRO A 117 16.22 -8.94 -19.45
C PRO A 117 14.89 -8.33 -19.00
N THR A 118 13.78 -8.74 -19.63
CA THR A 118 12.41 -8.33 -19.26
C THR A 118 11.82 -9.26 -18.21
N ALA A 119 10.71 -8.91 -17.58
CA ALA A 119 9.93 -9.83 -16.76
C ALA A 119 9.25 -10.97 -17.56
N LEU A 120 9.24 -10.90 -18.89
CA LEU A 120 8.68 -11.94 -19.76
C LEU A 120 9.64 -13.10 -20.02
N LEU A 121 9.07 -14.30 -20.11
CA LEU A 121 9.75 -15.51 -20.57
C LEU A 121 9.81 -15.56 -22.10
N ALA A 122 10.89 -16.13 -22.63
CA ALA A 122 11.22 -16.20 -24.05
C ALA A 122 10.46 -17.29 -24.81
N GLY A 123 9.63 -18.07 -24.13
CA GLY A 123 8.80 -19.11 -24.71
C GLY A 123 7.82 -19.66 -23.70
N PRO A 124 6.75 -20.32 -24.16
CA PRO A 124 5.78 -20.97 -23.29
C PRO A 124 6.37 -22.24 -22.64
N ASN A 125 5.75 -22.69 -21.54
CA ASN A 125 6.03 -23.99 -20.91
C ASN A 125 7.50 -24.19 -20.47
N LEU A 126 8.21 -23.10 -20.18
CA LEU A 126 9.57 -23.18 -19.68
C LEU A 126 9.56 -23.59 -18.20
N VAL A 127 10.35 -24.60 -17.85
CA VAL A 127 10.57 -25.00 -16.45
C VAL A 127 11.78 -24.30 -15.83
N ALA A 128 12.51 -23.50 -16.61
CA ALA A 128 13.64 -22.68 -16.17
C ALA A 128 13.56 -21.30 -16.83
N PRO A 129 13.94 -20.22 -16.13
CA PRO A 129 13.69 -18.87 -16.60
C PRO A 129 14.64 -18.49 -17.72
N LYS A 130 14.13 -18.50 -18.95
CA LYS A 130 14.78 -17.84 -20.09
C LYS A 130 14.00 -16.57 -20.38
N ARG A 131 14.60 -15.40 -20.15
CA ARG A 131 13.93 -14.11 -20.27
C ARG A 131 14.03 -13.54 -21.69
N VAL A 132 13.01 -12.82 -22.14
CA VAL A 132 13.10 -12.01 -23.36
C VAL A 132 14.13 -10.89 -23.13
N LEU A 133 14.90 -10.59 -24.17
CA LEU A 133 15.83 -9.47 -24.19
C LEU A 133 15.17 -8.28 -24.88
N CYS A 134 15.11 -7.17 -24.18
CA CYS A 134 14.52 -5.94 -24.68
C CYS A 134 15.57 -4.87 -24.96
N ARG A 135 15.39 -4.14 -26.06
CA ARG A 135 16.27 -3.06 -26.52
C ARG A 135 15.61 -1.68 -26.48
N HIS A 136 14.34 -1.60 -26.09
CA HIS A 136 13.64 -0.34 -25.92
C HIS A 136 14.36 0.54 -24.93
N ALA A 137 14.22 1.84 -25.16
CA ALA A 137 14.87 2.80 -24.33
C ALA A 137 14.16 2.88 -22.97
N GLU A 138 12.88 3.16 -23.04
CA GLU A 138 11.96 3.32 -21.93
C GLU A 138 11.73 1.98 -21.22
N SER A 139 11.34 2.05 -19.95
CA SER A 139 10.99 0.88 -19.13
C SER A 139 9.55 1.02 -18.67
N SER A 140 8.90 -0.12 -18.46
CA SER A 140 7.57 -0.21 -17.87
C SER A 140 7.53 -1.28 -16.78
N VAL A 141 6.57 -1.17 -15.88
CA VAL A 141 6.17 -2.23 -14.96
C VAL A 141 4.70 -2.56 -15.18
N LEU A 142 4.31 -3.80 -14.86
CA LEU A 142 2.92 -4.24 -14.87
C LEU A 142 2.45 -4.43 -13.42
N VAL A 143 1.24 -3.97 -13.12
CA VAL A 143 0.54 -4.27 -11.86
C VAL A 143 -0.79 -4.94 -12.22
N ASP A 144 -0.96 -6.18 -11.79
CA ASP A 144 -2.23 -6.88 -11.91
C ASP A 144 -3.17 -6.48 -10.75
N LEU A 145 -4.43 -6.22 -11.07
CA LEU A 145 -5.45 -5.78 -10.13
C LEU A 145 -6.43 -6.90 -9.77
N ASP A 146 -6.46 -7.99 -10.54
CA ASP A 146 -7.41 -9.05 -10.27
C ASP A 146 -6.94 -9.83 -9.04
N PRO A 147 -7.83 -10.14 -8.10
CA PRO A 147 -7.48 -11.03 -7.00
C PRO A 147 -7.33 -12.47 -7.53
N ALA A 148 -6.53 -13.28 -6.84
CA ALA A 148 -6.32 -14.71 -7.14
C ALA A 148 -7.63 -15.51 -7.32
N GLN A 149 -8.73 -15.05 -6.71
CA GLN A 149 -10.06 -15.58 -6.97
C GLN A 149 -11.02 -14.46 -7.35
N GLY A 150 -11.16 -14.22 -8.65
CA GLY A 150 -12.20 -13.37 -9.19
C GLY A 150 -11.69 -12.34 -10.19
N ILE A 151 -12.42 -11.24 -10.28
CA ILE A 151 -12.08 -10.10 -11.12
C ILE A 151 -12.07 -8.88 -10.22
N PHE A 152 -11.19 -7.94 -10.52
CA PHE A 152 -11.12 -6.66 -9.82
C PHE A 152 -12.48 -5.95 -9.77
N GLU A 153 -12.87 -5.46 -8.59
CA GLU A 153 -14.13 -4.74 -8.35
C GLU A 153 -13.87 -3.26 -8.02
N PRO A 154 -14.01 -2.32 -8.97
CA PRO A 154 -13.63 -0.91 -8.81
C PRO A 154 -14.57 -0.12 -7.88
N THR A 155 -15.62 -0.76 -7.35
CA THR A 155 -16.55 -0.15 -6.39
C THR A 155 -16.10 -0.33 -4.95
N LEU A 156 -15.17 -1.25 -4.69
CA LEU A 156 -14.66 -1.51 -3.35
C LEU A 156 -13.55 -0.51 -3.01
N PRO A 157 -13.62 0.16 -1.84
CA PRO A 157 -12.56 1.07 -1.43
C PRO A 157 -11.29 0.27 -1.12
N ALA A 158 -10.14 0.84 -1.46
CA ALA A 158 -8.85 0.28 -1.09
C ALA A 158 -7.85 1.38 -0.71
N ALA A 159 -7.01 1.08 0.27
CA ALA A 159 -5.94 1.96 0.72
C ALA A 159 -4.60 1.25 0.50
N HIS A 160 -3.79 1.78 -0.40
CA HIS A 160 -2.53 1.18 -0.82
C HIS A 160 -1.39 2.19 -0.74
N GLY A 161 -1.25 2.89 0.40
CA GLY A 161 -0.29 3.98 0.57
C GLY A 161 1.15 3.60 0.21
N ALA A 162 1.62 2.45 0.71
CA ALA A 162 2.98 1.99 0.39
C ALA A 162 3.19 1.62 -1.10
N LEU A 163 2.15 1.12 -1.77
CA LEU A 163 2.21 0.91 -3.21
C LEU A 163 2.20 2.25 -3.96
N ALA A 164 1.37 3.21 -3.54
CA ALA A 164 1.32 4.54 -4.12
C ALA A 164 2.71 5.23 -4.06
N ASP A 165 3.39 5.16 -2.90
CA ASP A 165 4.75 5.68 -2.72
C ASP A 165 5.75 5.00 -3.68
N ALA A 166 5.68 3.67 -3.81
CA ALA A 166 6.52 2.90 -4.71
C ALA A 166 6.28 3.27 -6.19
N LEU A 167 5.03 3.46 -6.59
CA LEU A 167 4.66 3.85 -7.95
C LEU A 167 5.03 5.31 -8.27
N GLU A 168 4.91 6.22 -7.31
CA GLU A 168 5.37 7.61 -7.46
C GLU A 168 6.87 7.66 -7.78
N ARG A 169 7.69 6.90 -7.03
CA ARG A 169 9.14 6.78 -7.29
C ARG A 169 9.43 6.30 -8.70
N LEU A 170 8.69 5.29 -9.18
CA LEU A 170 8.83 4.74 -10.52
C LEU A 170 8.50 5.78 -11.60
N ARG A 171 7.36 6.48 -11.47
CA ARG A 171 6.95 7.55 -12.38
C ARG A 171 7.97 8.70 -12.39
N GLY A 172 8.49 9.08 -11.22
CA GLY A 172 9.53 10.11 -11.08
C GLY A 172 10.82 9.78 -11.83
N ALA A 173 11.12 8.49 -12.04
CA ALA A 173 12.25 8.01 -12.83
C ALA A 173 11.93 7.76 -14.32
N GLY A 174 10.71 8.08 -14.76
CA GLY A 174 10.26 7.84 -16.14
C GLY A 174 9.97 6.37 -16.45
N VAL A 175 9.74 5.54 -15.44
CA VAL A 175 9.22 4.17 -15.62
C VAL A 175 7.70 4.25 -15.73
N GLU A 176 7.15 3.73 -16.83
CA GLU A 176 5.70 3.70 -17.04
C GLU A 176 5.06 2.62 -16.15
N VAL A 177 3.94 2.95 -15.53
CA VAL A 177 3.09 1.98 -14.82
C VAL A 177 1.97 1.53 -15.77
N VAL A 178 1.78 0.22 -15.85
CA VAL A 178 0.76 -0.42 -16.68
C VAL A 178 -0.13 -1.27 -15.79
N TRP A 179 -1.43 -0.99 -15.78
CA TRP A 179 -2.42 -1.74 -15.01
C TRP A 179 -3.05 -2.85 -15.85
N SER A 180 -3.20 -4.04 -15.27
CA SER A 180 -3.85 -5.21 -15.89
C SER A 180 -5.08 -5.62 -15.08
N THR A 181 -6.17 -5.92 -15.77
CA THR A 181 -7.36 -6.58 -15.19
C THR A 181 -8.15 -7.29 -16.27
N ALA A 182 -8.92 -8.30 -15.86
CA ALA A 182 -9.91 -9.01 -16.65
C ALA A 182 -11.21 -8.22 -16.84
N LEU A 183 -11.32 -6.98 -16.37
CA LEU A 183 -12.44 -6.11 -16.76
C LEU A 183 -12.38 -5.75 -18.24
N THR A 184 -13.57 -5.62 -18.85
CA THR A 184 -13.74 -5.20 -20.25
C THR A 184 -13.52 -3.71 -20.45
N ALA A 185 -13.20 -3.31 -21.68
CA ALA A 185 -12.84 -1.93 -22.02
C ALA A 185 -13.91 -0.86 -21.69
N ASP A 186 -15.19 -1.22 -21.63
CA ASP A 186 -16.28 -0.33 -21.21
C ASP A 186 -16.21 0.06 -19.72
N ARG A 187 -15.50 -0.73 -18.91
CA ARG A 187 -15.27 -0.46 -17.48
C ARG A 187 -14.05 0.45 -17.23
N ALA A 188 -13.36 0.92 -18.27
CA ALA A 188 -12.16 1.74 -18.14
C ALA A 188 -12.34 3.00 -17.28
N GLY A 189 -13.52 3.63 -17.35
CA GLY A 189 -13.84 4.82 -16.57
C GLY A 189 -13.91 4.55 -15.06
N ASP A 190 -14.45 3.39 -14.68
CA ASP A 190 -14.57 2.97 -13.28
C ASP A 190 -13.18 2.68 -12.70
N VAL A 191 -12.34 1.95 -13.44
CA VAL A 191 -10.96 1.63 -13.03
C VAL A 191 -10.14 2.91 -12.85
N ARG A 192 -10.20 3.86 -13.80
CA ARG A 192 -9.50 5.16 -13.66
C ARG A 192 -9.98 5.97 -12.46
N THR A 193 -11.26 5.88 -12.14
CA THR A 193 -11.81 6.57 -10.97
C THR A 193 -11.29 5.96 -9.69
N TRP A 194 -11.36 4.63 -9.57
CA TRP A 194 -10.79 3.91 -8.45
C TRP A 194 -9.29 4.17 -8.26
N LEU A 195 -8.50 4.15 -9.34
CA LEU A 195 -7.05 4.39 -9.28
C LEU A 195 -6.71 5.81 -8.78
N ARG A 196 -7.50 6.81 -9.16
CA ARG A 196 -7.32 8.18 -8.68
C ARG A 196 -7.75 8.32 -7.23
N ASP A 197 -8.90 7.75 -6.87
CA ASP A 197 -9.50 7.89 -5.54
C ASP A 197 -8.68 7.11 -4.47
N SER A 198 -8.00 6.03 -4.88
CA SER A 198 -7.02 5.29 -4.07
C SER A 198 -5.61 5.90 -4.07
N ALA A 199 -5.41 7.04 -4.77
CA ALA A 199 -4.13 7.70 -4.99
C ALA A 199 -3.06 6.85 -5.72
N LEU A 200 -3.45 5.74 -6.34
CA LEU A 200 -2.54 4.88 -7.10
C LEU A 200 -2.13 5.49 -8.44
N ASP A 201 -3.03 6.18 -9.16
CA ASP A 201 -2.72 7.01 -10.35
C ASP A 201 -3.41 8.39 -10.23
N PRO A 202 -2.89 9.32 -9.40
CA PRO A 202 -3.53 10.61 -9.17
C PRO A 202 -3.59 11.49 -10.43
N ALA A 203 -2.63 11.32 -11.35
CA ALA A 203 -2.54 12.09 -12.58
C ALA A 203 -3.37 11.50 -13.73
N GLY A 204 -3.87 10.27 -13.59
CA GLY A 204 -4.62 9.56 -14.63
C GLY A 204 -3.80 9.25 -15.88
N LYS A 205 -2.48 9.18 -15.78
CA LYS A 205 -1.57 9.07 -16.93
C LYS A 205 -1.14 7.65 -17.24
N ASP A 206 -1.39 6.71 -16.34
CA ASP A 206 -0.94 5.35 -16.54
C ASP A 206 -1.72 4.66 -17.66
N ARG A 207 -1.07 3.65 -18.23
CA ARG A 207 -1.66 2.81 -19.26
C ARG A 207 -2.47 1.69 -18.61
N MET A 208 -3.58 1.32 -19.23
CA MET A 208 -4.42 0.20 -18.79
C MET A 208 -4.53 -0.84 -19.90
N LEU A 209 -4.48 -2.10 -19.51
CA LEU A 209 -4.67 -3.27 -20.35
C LEU A 209 -5.92 -4.00 -19.88
N LEU A 210 -7.03 -3.70 -20.54
CA LEU A 210 -8.35 -4.28 -20.30
C LEU A 210 -8.65 -5.36 -21.33
N LEU A 211 -9.60 -6.26 -21.03
CA LEU A 211 -10.13 -7.18 -22.03
C LEU A 211 -10.80 -6.41 -23.17
N ARG A 212 -10.38 -6.70 -24.40
CA ARG A 212 -11.08 -6.26 -25.61
C ARG A 212 -12.14 -7.28 -26.01
N TYR A 213 -11.83 -8.56 -25.81
CA TYR A 213 -12.73 -9.69 -26.06
C TYR A 213 -12.67 -10.73 -24.92
N PRO A 214 -13.75 -11.51 -24.66
CA PRO A 214 -13.75 -12.55 -23.62
C PRO A 214 -12.65 -13.60 -23.77
N GLU A 215 -12.26 -13.88 -25.01
CA GLU A 215 -11.20 -14.81 -25.41
C GLU A 215 -9.77 -14.22 -25.33
N ASP A 216 -9.60 -12.94 -24.96
CA ASP A 216 -8.28 -12.33 -24.80
C ASP A 216 -7.50 -12.97 -23.64
N ARG A 217 -6.35 -13.56 -23.96
CA ARG A 217 -5.48 -14.21 -22.99
C ARG A 217 -4.58 -13.21 -22.24
N LYS A 218 -4.30 -13.48 -20.96
CA LYS A 218 -3.33 -12.72 -20.14
C LYS A 218 -1.99 -12.55 -20.88
N GLN A 219 -1.52 -13.59 -21.57
CA GLN A 219 -0.24 -13.56 -22.30
C GLN A 219 -0.20 -12.54 -23.45
N THR A 220 -1.31 -12.35 -24.18
CA THR A 220 -1.39 -11.35 -25.25
C THR A 220 -1.30 -9.93 -24.69
N ARG A 221 -1.98 -9.67 -23.56
CA ARG A 221 -1.91 -8.37 -22.86
C ARG A 221 -0.48 -8.06 -22.37
N ARG A 222 0.22 -9.06 -21.83
CA ARG A 222 1.62 -8.90 -21.40
C ARG A 222 2.57 -8.59 -22.57
N ALA A 223 2.36 -9.25 -23.71
CA ALA A 223 3.12 -8.94 -24.93
C ALA A 223 2.86 -7.51 -25.41
N GLU A 224 1.61 -7.04 -25.33
CA GLU A 224 1.24 -5.64 -25.61
C GLU A 224 1.96 -4.67 -24.66
N ALA A 225 2.01 -4.95 -23.35
CA ALA A 225 2.73 -4.14 -22.36
C ALA A 225 4.22 -3.95 -22.71
N ALA A 226 4.83 -4.98 -23.31
CA ALA A 226 6.24 -5.03 -23.66
C ALA A 226 6.55 -4.60 -25.12
N SER A 227 5.54 -4.22 -25.90
CA SER A 227 5.69 -3.92 -27.34
C SER A 227 6.47 -2.63 -27.63
N GLU A 228 6.35 -1.63 -26.74
CA GLU A 228 6.94 -0.30 -26.93
C GLU A 228 7.97 0.08 -25.87
N ARG A 229 7.99 -0.65 -24.74
CA ARG A 229 8.85 -0.40 -23.59
C ARG A 229 9.35 -1.72 -23.02
N CYS A 230 10.50 -1.69 -22.34
CA CYS A 230 10.96 -2.89 -21.64
C CYS A 230 10.12 -3.11 -20.39
N LEU A 231 9.26 -4.13 -20.39
CA LEU A 231 8.56 -4.58 -19.18
C LEU A 231 9.58 -5.23 -18.24
N VAL A 232 10.04 -4.49 -17.22
CA VAL A 232 11.14 -4.92 -16.35
C VAL A 232 10.67 -5.67 -15.12
N ALA A 233 9.47 -5.38 -14.61
CA ALA A 233 8.90 -6.04 -13.46
C ALA A 233 7.38 -6.21 -13.58
N ILE A 234 6.84 -7.25 -12.93
CA ILE A 234 5.41 -7.52 -12.80
C ILE A 234 5.10 -7.71 -11.30
N LEU A 235 4.04 -7.06 -10.83
CA LEU A 235 3.46 -7.21 -9.50
C LEU A 235 2.07 -7.85 -9.66
N GLY A 236 1.82 -8.97 -8.99
CA GLY A 236 0.54 -9.69 -8.99
C GLY A 236 0.44 -10.56 -7.75
N ASP A 237 -0.74 -11.00 -7.34
CA ASP A 237 -0.94 -11.73 -6.07
C ASP A 237 -0.79 -13.26 -6.24
N GLU A 238 -0.80 -13.75 -7.48
CA GLU A 238 -0.59 -15.15 -7.81
C GLU A 238 0.45 -15.40 -8.91
N ARG A 239 0.97 -16.64 -8.97
CA ARG A 239 1.98 -17.01 -9.99
C ARG A 239 1.42 -16.93 -11.42
N ALA A 240 0.11 -17.15 -11.58
CA ALA A 240 -0.58 -17.03 -12.86
C ALA A 240 -0.54 -15.61 -13.44
N ASP A 241 -0.31 -14.58 -12.62
CA ASP A 241 -0.14 -13.20 -13.09
C ASP A 241 1.18 -12.94 -13.80
N PHE A 242 2.14 -13.84 -13.64
CA PHE A 242 3.44 -13.74 -14.29
C PHE A 242 3.50 -14.55 -15.58
N ASP A 243 2.96 -15.77 -15.57
CA ASP A 243 2.94 -16.67 -16.73
C ASP A 243 1.69 -17.55 -16.73
N GLU A 244 1.04 -17.68 -17.89
CA GLU A 244 -0.20 -18.47 -18.02
C GLU A 244 0.02 -19.96 -17.75
N LEU A 245 1.26 -20.47 -17.83
CA LEU A 245 1.59 -21.86 -17.51
C LEU A 245 1.00 -22.29 -16.16
N PHE A 246 1.04 -21.41 -15.15
CA PHE A 246 0.61 -21.73 -13.79
C PHE A 246 -0.89 -22.07 -13.69
N ASP A 247 -1.73 -21.58 -14.61
CA ASP A 247 -3.16 -21.93 -14.66
C ASP A 247 -3.40 -23.37 -15.14
N TYR A 248 -2.45 -23.94 -15.91
CA TYR A 248 -2.60 -25.25 -16.55
C TYR A 248 -1.84 -26.36 -15.83
N LEU A 249 -1.04 -26.03 -14.82
CA LEU A 249 -0.29 -27.01 -14.06
C LEU A 249 -1.22 -27.81 -13.15
N LYS A 250 -1.33 -29.12 -13.40
CA LYS A 250 -1.94 -30.06 -12.44
C LYS A 250 -1.20 -30.10 -11.10
N ARG A 251 0.08 -29.76 -11.13
CA ARG A 251 1.03 -29.79 -10.01
C ARG A 251 1.85 -28.50 -10.04
N PRO A 252 1.56 -27.51 -9.18
CA PRO A 252 2.24 -26.22 -9.19
C PRO A 252 3.77 -26.32 -9.09
N GLU A 253 4.28 -27.33 -8.36
CA GLU A 253 5.71 -27.58 -8.16
C GLU A 253 6.47 -27.94 -9.45
N ALA A 254 5.75 -28.33 -10.51
CA ALA A 254 6.34 -28.66 -11.80
C ALA A 254 7.04 -27.47 -12.47
N ALA A 255 6.74 -26.24 -12.06
CA ALA A 255 7.38 -25.02 -12.53
C ALA A 255 8.24 -24.32 -11.45
N SER A 256 8.66 -25.04 -10.40
CA SER A 256 9.51 -24.49 -9.32
C SER A 256 10.81 -23.84 -9.82
N GLY A 257 11.35 -24.27 -10.96
CA GLY A 257 12.51 -23.60 -11.55
C GLY A 257 12.25 -22.13 -11.95
N LEU A 258 10.98 -21.75 -12.18
CA LEU A 258 10.58 -20.36 -12.43
C LEU A 258 10.54 -19.50 -11.16
N ASP A 259 10.55 -20.10 -9.96
CA ASP A 259 10.62 -19.33 -8.70
C ASP A 259 11.90 -18.48 -8.63
N ALA A 260 12.93 -18.80 -9.42
CA ALA A 260 14.11 -17.95 -9.59
C ALA A 260 13.82 -16.56 -10.18
N MET A 261 12.62 -16.32 -10.75
CA MET A 261 12.14 -15.00 -11.16
C MET A 261 11.57 -14.17 -10.01
N LEU A 262 11.19 -14.79 -8.89
CA LEU A 262 10.65 -14.08 -7.72
C LEU A 262 11.72 -13.17 -7.11
N GLY A 263 11.36 -11.91 -6.87
CA GLY A 263 12.29 -10.84 -6.49
C GLY A 263 13.24 -10.41 -7.62
N GLN A 264 13.16 -11.04 -8.79
CA GLN A 264 14.02 -10.80 -9.95
C GLN A 264 13.22 -10.47 -11.20
N GLY A 265 12.14 -9.71 -11.04
CA GLY A 265 11.24 -9.29 -12.11
C GLY A 265 9.80 -9.74 -11.87
N TRP A 266 9.56 -10.73 -11.01
CA TRP A 266 8.23 -11.10 -10.52
C TRP A 266 8.15 -10.80 -9.03
N PHE A 267 7.09 -10.14 -8.62
CA PHE A 267 6.86 -9.75 -7.24
C PHE A 267 5.44 -10.16 -6.85
N LEU A 268 5.34 -10.99 -5.83
CA LEU A 268 4.05 -11.36 -5.27
C LEU A 268 3.54 -10.20 -4.42
N ALA A 269 2.44 -9.60 -4.84
CA ALA A 269 1.74 -8.62 -4.02
C ALA A 269 1.25 -9.29 -2.73
N PRO A 270 1.23 -8.55 -1.61
CA PRO A 270 0.47 -8.97 -0.44
C PRO A 270 -0.97 -9.28 -0.86
N VAL A 271 -1.48 -10.43 -0.43
CA VAL A 271 -2.87 -10.79 -0.68
C VAL A 271 -3.78 -9.76 0.00
N SER A 272 -4.56 -9.04 -0.79
CA SER A 272 -5.65 -8.23 -0.24
C SER A 272 -6.63 -9.20 0.41
N PRO A 273 -6.94 -9.09 1.72
CA PRO A 273 -7.96 -9.94 2.31
C PRO A 273 -9.26 -9.70 1.54
N ALA A 274 -9.86 -10.79 1.05
CA ALA A 274 -11.17 -10.73 0.42
C ALA A 274 -12.12 -9.96 1.35
N PRO A 275 -13.02 -9.11 0.82
CA PRO A 275 -14.04 -8.48 1.65
C PRO A 275 -14.79 -9.59 2.41
N PRO A 276 -15.07 -9.42 3.71
CA PRO A 276 -15.80 -10.42 4.46
C PRO A 276 -17.12 -10.74 3.76
N PRO A 277 -17.56 -12.00 3.73
CA PRO A 277 -18.86 -12.34 3.15
C PRO A 277 -19.93 -11.47 3.80
N ILE A 278 -20.81 -10.89 2.99
CA ILE A 278 -21.97 -10.15 3.50
C ILE A 278 -22.85 -11.18 4.21
N GLU A 279 -22.80 -11.20 5.54
CA GLU A 279 -23.73 -11.96 6.38
C GLU A 279 -25.15 -11.47 6.07
N GLY A 280 -25.97 -12.31 5.44
CA GLY A 280 -27.40 -12.02 5.26
C GLY A 280 -28.05 -12.43 3.93
N LEU A 281 -27.35 -13.08 2.99
CA LEU A 281 -27.98 -13.61 1.76
C LEU A 281 -27.79 -15.13 1.64
N THR A 282 -28.41 -15.85 2.57
CA THR A 282 -28.96 -17.18 2.28
C THR A 282 -30.48 -17.04 2.19
N GLN A 283 -31.01 -17.13 0.97
CA GLN A 283 -32.34 -17.66 0.71
C GLN A 283 -32.17 -19.01 0.03
#